data_AF-A0A437SU95-F1
#
_entry.id   AF-A0A437SU95-F1
#
_cell.length_a   1.000
_cell.length_b   1.000
_cell.length_c   1.000
_cell.angle_alpha   90.00
_cell.angle_beta   90.00
_cell.angle_gamma   90.00
#
_symmetry.space_group_name_H-M   'P 1'
#
loop_
_entity.id
_entity.type
_entity.pdbx_description
1 polymer ?
#
loop_
_entity_poly.entity_id
_entity_poly.type
_entity_poly.pdbx_seq_one_letter_code
_entity_poly.pdbx_strand_id
1 'polypeptide(L)'
;ELDTPQNHEHLTRLRSYIDRRWNDIKPFKMRDLKVTKAIGSCESNHRKYTYRVKGQGKYWSEAGAEGMLRILTCIKNGDLEEWLNSDFETSKLISLDRKKLQAAARDSLRIRHEIHTGIQHGALTAAVVGGSYLSKFNRMLNHINY
;
A
#
# COMPACT_ATOMS: atom_id res chain seq x y z
N GLU A 1 5.96 34.62 16.60
CA GLU A 1 4.72 33.81 16.64
C GLU A 1 4.93 32.50 17.42
N LEU A 2 5.44 32.55 18.66
CA LEU A 2 5.64 31.35 19.50
C LEU A 2 4.76 31.36 20.76
N ASP A 3 4.25 32.53 21.13
CA ASP A 3 3.44 32.75 22.33
C ASP A 3 1.94 32.69 22.00
N THR A 4 1.48 31.50 21.63
CA THR A 4 0.06 31.23 21.40
C THR A 4 -0.49 30.32 22.50
N PRO A 5 -1.77 30.44 22.89
CA PRO A 5 -2.37 29.57 23.91
C PRO A 5 -2.30 28.09 23.53
N GLN A 6 -2.37 27.75 22.24
CA GLN A 6 -2.21 26.39 21.73
C GLN A 6 -0.80 25.85 21.99
N ASN A 7 0.23 26.67 21.79
CA ASN A 7 1.61 26.26 22.06
C ASN A 7 1.82 25.98 23.55
N HIS A 8 1.23 26.79 24.43
CA HIS A 8 1.27 26.55 25.89
C HIS A 8 0.61 25.23 26.27
N GLU A 9 -0.52 24.90 25.64
CA GLU A 9 -1.17 23.61 25.84
C GLU A 9 -0.31 22.45 25.35
N HIS A 10 0.29 22.56 24.16
CA HIS A 10 1.21 21.55 23.63
C HIS A 10 2.43 21.34 24.53
N LEU A 11 3.02 22.42 25.04
CA LEU A 11 4.14 22.36 26.00
C LEU A 11 3.74 21.70 27.31
N THR A 12 2.54 22.00 27.81
CA THR A 12 2.01 21.38 29.03
C THR A 12 1.85 19.88 28.83
N ARG A 13 1.24 19.45 27.71
CA ARG A 13 1.07 18.03 27.37
C ARG A 13 2.43 17.33 27.21
N LEU A 14 3.40 17.99 26.58
CA LEU A 14 4.75 17.45 26.39
C LEU A 14 5.46 17.26 27.73
N ARG A 15 5.41 18.24 28.63
CA ARG A 15 5.98 18.14 29.99
C ARG A 15 5.36 16.98 30.76
N SER A 16 4.03 16.92 30.83
CA SER A 16 3.33 15.83 31.52
C SER A 16 3.65 14.45 30.93
N TYR A 17 3.84 14.35 29.61
CA TYR A 17 4.26 13.12 28.97
C TYR A 17 5.69 12.72 29.37
N ILE A 18 6.63 13.67 29.31
CA ILE A 18 8.04 13.46 29.65
C ILE A 18 8.16 12.98 31.10
N ASP A 19 7.48 13.65 32.04
CA ASP A 19 7.56 13.31 33.45
C ASP A 19 7.03 11.89 33.71
N ARG A 20 5.86 11.57 33.15
CA ARG A 20 5.23 10.24 33.29
C ARG A 20 6.06 9.12 32.67
N ARG A 21 6.76 9.41 31.56
CA ARG A 21 7.48 8.41 30.76
C ARG A 21 8.99 8.55 30.86
N TRP A 22 9.52 9.31 31.82
CA TRP A 22 10.94 9.65 31.89
C TRP A 22 11.85 8.41 31.91
N ASN A 23 11.47 7.39 32.69
CA ASN A 23 12.22 6.13 32.74
C ASN A 23 12.32 5.44 31.37
N ASP A 24 11.30 5.57 30.54
CA ASP A 24 11.20 4.95 29.21
C ASP A 24 11.91 5.78 28.12
N ILE A 25 11.99 7.11 28.27
CA ILE A 25 12.48 8.05 27.23
C ILE A 25 13.81 8.73 27.58
N LYS A 26 14.34 8.57 28.79
CA LYS A 26 15.63 9.17 29.20
C LYS A 26 16.72 8.89 28.16
N PRO A 27 17.64 9.81 27.84
CA PRO A 27 18.64 9.59 26.81
C PRO A 27 19.43 8.28 27.03
N PHE A 28 19.82 7.59 25.94
CA PHE A 28 20.58 6.33 26.02
C PHE A 28 21.85 6.45 26.87
N LYS A 29 22.50 7.62 26.86
CA LYS A 29 23.67 7.93 27.69
C LYS A 29 23.39 7.90 29.20
N MET A 30 22.14 8.08 29.60
CA MET A 30 21.67 8.03 30.99
C MET A 30 21.05 6.67 31.35
N ARG A 31 21.16 5.68 30.46
CA ARG A 31 20.72 4.31 30.68
C ARG A 31 21.94 3.41 30.75
N ASP A 32 21.90 2.41 31.62
CA ASP A 32 22.88 1.34 31.63
C ASP A 32 22.53 0.32 30.53
N LEU A 33 22.87 0.67 29.29
CA LEU A 33 22.60 -0.15 28.10
C LEU A 33 23.90 -0.60 27.44
N LYS A 34 23.96 -1.88 27.07
CA LYS A 34 25.09 -2.48 26.36
C LYS A 34 25.36 -1.83 24.98
N VAL A 35 24.34 -1.22 24.37
CA VAL A 35 24.43 -0.60 23.04
C VAL A 35 23.95 0.86 23.11
N THR A 36 24.85 1.78 22.80
CA THR A 36 24.61 3.24 22.88
C THR A 36 24.32 3.89 21.52
N LYS A 37 24.65 3.23 20.40
CA LYS A 37 24.40 3.69 19.02
C LYS A 37 23.30 2.86 18.35
N ALA A 38 22.05 3.05 18.74
CA ALA A 38 20.93 2.27 18.21
C ALA A 38 19.84 3.10 17.48
N ILE A 39 19.65 4.37 17.82
CA ILE A 39 18.54 5.17 17.26
C ILE A 39 18.64 5.28 15.73
N GLY A 40 19.82 5.65 15.20
CA GLY A 40 20.05 5.73 13.76
C GLY A 40 19.88 4.40 13.04
N SER A 41 20.17 3.29 13.72
CA SER A 41 20.00 1.93 13.20
C SER A 41 18.52 1.54 13.09
N CYS A 42 17.71 1.88 14.10
CA CYS A 42 16.27 1.66 14.07
C CYS A 42 15.58 2.51 12.98
N GLU A 43 15.94 3.79 12.90
CA GLU A 43 15.37 4.73 11.92
C GLU A 43 15.75 4.35 10.49
N SER A 44 17.02 3.99 10.24
CA SER A 44 17.47 3.56 8.92
C SER A 44 16.87 2.20 8.52
N ASN A 45 16.68 1.29 9.50
CA ASN A 45 16.10 -0.02 9.23
C ASN A 45 14.61 0.08 8.90
N HIS A 46 13.82 0.91 9.59
CA HIS A 46 12.38 0.96 9.36
C HIS A 46 12.05 1.34 7.90
N ARG A 47 12.81 2.26 7.31
CA ARG A 47 12.58 2.74 5.93
C ARG A 47 12.62 1.63 4.89
N LYS A 48 13.52 0.65 5.08
CA LYS A 48 13.63 -0.53 4.18
C LYS A 48 12.34 -1.33 4.12
N TYR A 49 11.61 -1.40 5.24
CA TYR A 49 10.32 -2.07 5.34
C TYR A 49 9.18 -1.15 4.89
N THR A 50 9.08 0.04 5.49
CA THR A 50 7.93 0.93 5.30
C THR A 50 7.79 1.41 3.86
N TYR A 51 8.87 1.70 3.14
CA TYR A 51 8.75 2.17 1.74
C TYR A 51 8.20 1.10 0.79
N ARG A 52 8.33 -0.19 1.14
CA ARG A 52 7.85 -1.31 0.32
C ARG A 52 6.45 -1.77 0.69
N VAL A 53 6.01 -1.45 1.91
CA VAL A 53 4.70 -1.83 2.47
C VAL A 53 3.71 -0.65 2.44
N LYS A 54 4.18 0.60 2.42
CA LYS A 54 3.36 1.81 2.32
C LYS A 54 2.51 1.80 1.05
N GLY A 55 1.22 2.08 1.21
CA GLY A 55 0.23 2.13 0.14
C GLY A 55 0.55 3.18 -0.93
N GLN A 56 1.26 2.76 -1.97
CA GLN A 56 1.35 3.43 -3.28
C GLN A 56 0.21 2.91 -4.18
N GLY A 57 -1.04 3.00 -3.69
CA GLY A 57 -2.20 2.35 -4.33
C GLY A 57 -2.26 0.82 -4.17
N LYS A 58 -1.36 0.22 -3.38
CA LYS A 58 -1.39 -1.20 -3.01
C LYS A 58 -2.00 -1.36 -1.62
N TYR A 59 -3.12 -2.07 -1.55
CA TYR A 59 -3.70 -2.52 -0.30
C TYR A 59 -3.27 -3.97 -0.07
N TRP A 60 -2.59 -4.21 1.05
CA TRP A 60 -2.19 -5.55 1.46
C TRP A 60 -3.24 -6.11 2.41
N SER A 61 -3.66 -7.36 2.19
CA SER A 61 -4.27 -8.14 3.27
C SER A 61 -3.23 -8.40 4.36
N GLU A 62 -3.66 -8.76 5.57
CA GLU A 62 -2.74 -9.07 6.68
C GLU A 62 -1.71 -10.13 6.28
N ALA A 63 -2.15 -11.23 5.68
CA ALA A 63 -1.27 -12.28 5.16
C ALA A 63 -0.33 -11.78 4.05
N GLY A 64 -0.81 -10.90 3.16
CA GLY A 64 0.01 -10.30 2.11
C GLY A 64 1.09 -9.38 2.67
N ALA A 65 0.76 -8.59 3.68
CA ALA A 65 1.70 -7.72 4.37
C ALA A 65 2.77 -8.55 5.10
N GLU A 66 2.36 -9.60 5.81
CA GLU A 66 3.26 -10.52 6.49
C GLU A 66 4.23 -11.20 5.51
N GLY A 67 3.73 -11.72 4.39
CA GLY A 67 4.56 -12.33 3.35
C GLY A 67 5.60 -11.35 2.79
N MET A 68 5.19 -10.12 2.51
CA MET A 68 6.10 -9.07 2.03
C MET A 68 7.17 -8.73 3.08
N LEU A 69 6.79 -8.63 4.36
CA LEU A 69 7.71 -8.41 5.47
C LEU A 69 8.73 -9.54 5.62
N ARG A 70 8.32 -10.80 5.45
CA ARG A 70 9.21 -11.97 5.45
C ARG A 70 10.23 -11.88 4.32
N ILE A 71 9.80 -11.56 3.10
CA ILE A 71 10.71 -11.38 1.95
C ILE A 71 11.72 -10.27 2.23
N LEU A 72 11.28 -9.11 2.72
CA LEU A 72 12.17 -7.98 3.03
C LEU A 72 13.18 -8.31 4.13
N THR A 73 12.78 -9.14 5.09
CA THR A 73 13.67 -9.62 6.15
C THR A 73 14.74 -10.56 5.59
N CYS A 74 14.37 -11.49 4.71
CA CYS A 74 15.33 -12.38 4.06
C CYS A 74 16.32 -11.59 3.18
N ILE A 75 15.83 -10.61 2.40
CA ILE A 75 16.70 -9.71 1.62
C ILE A 75 17.71 -8.97 2.51
N LYS A 76 17.27 -8.51 3.68
CA LYS A 76 18.12 -7.79 4.62
C LYS A 76 19.20 -8.69 5.22
N ASN A 77 18.86 -9.95 5.51
CA ASN A 77 19.78 -10.89 6.13
C ASN A 77 20.71 -11.59 5.12
N GLY A 78 20.34 -11.62 3.83
CA GLY A 78 21.08 -12.33 2.78
C GLY A 78 20.56 -13.74 2.50
N ASP A 79 19.51 -14.15 3.21
CA ASP A 79 19.07 -15.56 3.27
C ASP A 79 17.89 -15.83 2.33
N LEU A 80 17.58 -14.91 1.41
CA LEU A 80 16.42 -15.06 0.51
C LEU A 80 16.56 -16.27 -0.41
N GLU A 81 17.74 -16.47 -0.97
CA GLU A 81 18.01 -17.58 -1.88
C GLU A 81 17.93 -18.93 -1.16
N GLU A 82 18.48 -19.01 0.05
CA GLU A 82 18.36 -20.18 0.91
C GLU A 82 16.89 -20.49 1.24
N TRP A 83 16.10 -19.49 1.63
CA TRP A 83 14.68 -19.68 1.91
C TRP A 83 13.89 -20.14 0.69
N LEU A 84 14.13 -19.56 -0.49
CA LEU A 84 13.44 -19.95 -1.73
C LEU A 84 13.81 -21.36 -2.19
N ASN A 85 15.05 -21.78 -1.93
CA ASN A 85 15.57 -23.10 -2.28
C ASN A 85 15.35 -24.15 -1.18
N SER A 86 14.92 -23.72 0.01
CA SER A 86 14.57 -24.63 1.08
C SER A 86 13.40 -25.50 0.64
N ASP A 87 13.45 -26.78 1.00
CA ASP A 87 12.31 -27.68 0.86
C ASP A 87 11.20 -27.17 1.78
N PHE A 88 10.37 -26.27 1.25
CA PHE A 88 9.08 -26.01 1.83
C PHE A 88 8.32 -27.34 1.88
N GLU A 89 7.35 -27.46 2.80
CA GLU A 89 6.31 -28.49 2.76
C GLU A 89 5.39 -28.35 1.51
N THR A 90 5.93 -27.86 0.39
CA THR A 90 5.38 -27.97 -0.96
C THR A 90 5.36 -29.40 -1.47
N SER A 91 6.03 -30.34 -0.79
CA SER A 91 5.89 -31.78 -1.04
C SER A 91 4.47 -32.31 -0.81
N LYS A 92 3.58 -31.52 -0.19
CA LYS A 92 2.12 -31.75 -0.19
C LYS A 92 1.31 -30.82 -1.11
N LEU A 93 1.94 -29.81 -1.72
CA LEU A 93 1.29 -28.90 -2.67
C LEU A 93 1.22 -29.54 -4.07
N ILE A 94 0.37 -30.56 -4.10
CA ILE A 94 -0.47 -30.93 -5.23
C ILE A 94 0.32 -31.43 -6.45
N SER A 95 0.23 -32.74 -6.69
CA SER A 95 0.35 -33.33 -8.02
C SER A 95 -0.81 -32.86 -8.91
N LEU A 96 -0.95 -31.55 -9.10
CA LEU A 96 -1.94 -30.96 -10.00
C LEU A 96 -1.38 -31.16 -11.39
N ASP A 97 -2.09 -32.00 -12.15
CA ASP A 97 -1.85 -32.22 -13.57
C ASP A 97 -1.54 -30.89 -14.26
N ARG A 98 -0.37 -30.82 -14.91
CA ARG A 98 0.20 -29.64 -15.59
C ARG A 98 -0.85 -28.93 -16.45
N LYS A 99 -1.79 -29.67 -17.04
CA LYS A 99 -2.89 -29.15 -17.85
C LYS A 99 -3.85 -28.26 -17.07
N LYS A 100 -4.19 -28.60 -15.83
CA LYS A 100 -5.09 -27.81 -14.97
C LYS A 100 -4.44 -26.48 -14.58
N LEU A 101 -3.14 -26.49 -14.27
CA LEU A 101 -2.39 -25.26 -13.98
C LEU A 101 -2.31 -24.33 -15.20
N GLN A 102 -2.03 -24.87 -16.40
CA GLN A 102 -2.03 -24.07 -17.62
C GLN A 102 -3.41 -23.49 -17.95
N ALA A 103 -4.48 -24.24 -17.72
CA ALA A 103 -5.85 -23.76 -17.94
C ALA A 103 -6.20 -22.61 -16.98
N ALA A 104 -5.90 -22.75 -15.68
CA ALA A 104 -6.15 -21.72 -14.68
C ALA A 104 -5.34 -20.44 -14.94
N ALA A 105 -4.07 -20.57 -15.32
CA ALA A 105 -3.23 -19.41 -15.68
C ALA A 105 -3.73 -18.70 -16.95
N ARG A 106 -4.21 -19.44 -17.94
CA ARG A 106 -4.82 -18.86 -19.15
C ARG A 106 -6.10 -18.11 -18.84
N ASP A 107 -6.94 -18.65 -17.95
CA ASP A 107 -8.21 -18.03 -17.57
C ASP A 107 -8.01 -16.76 -16.73
N SER A 108 -7.02 -16.74 -15.82
CA SER A 108 -6.72 -15.56 -15.00
C SER A 108 -6.13 -14.38 -15.81
N LEU A 109 -5.40 -14.68 -16.89
CA LEU A 109 -4.85 -13.66 -17.80
C LEU A 109 -5.87 -13.17 -18.85
N ARG A 110 -7.06 -13.78 -18.90
CA ARG A 110 -8.09 -13.40 -19.85
C ARG A 110 -8.81 -12.15 -19.35
N ILE A 111 -8.60 -11.04 -20.04
CA ILE A 111 -9.32 -9.79 -19.78
C ILE A 111 -10.81 -10.02 -20.09
N ARG A 112 -11.65 -10.01 -19.06
CA ARG A 112 -13.11 -10.09 -19.23
C ARG A 112 -13.64 -8.67 -19.43
N HIS A 113 -14.30 -8.46 -20.56
CA HIS A 113 -15.01 -7.20 -20.81
C HIS A 113 -16.28 -7.20 -19.95
N GLU A 114 -16.32 -6.33 -18.94
CA GLU A 114 -17.53 -6.06 -18.17
C GLU A 114 -18.27 -4.89 -18.82
N ILE A 115 -19.53 -5.12 -19.22
CA ILE A 115 -20.39 -4.08 -19.78
C ILE A 115 -20.72 -3.11 -18.64
N HIS A 116 -20.12 -1.91 -18.68
CA HIS A 116 -20.32 -0.88 -17.67
C HIS A 116 -21.71 -0.24 -17.81
N THR A 117 -22.54 -0.31 -16.78
CA THR A 117 -23.92 0.23 -16.75
C THR A 117 -24.00 1.74 -16.96
N GLY A 118 -22.93 2.48 -16.69
CA GLY A 118 -22.90 3.94 -16.83
C GLY A 118 -23.07 4.47 -18.26
N ILE A 119 -22.85 3.65 -19.30
CA ILE A 119 -23.02 4.08 -20.70
C ILE A 119 -24.51 4.24 -21.05
N GLN A 120 -25.43 3.53 -20.39
CA GLN A 120 -26.85 3.53 -20.74
C GLN A 120 -27.66 4.68 -20.10
N HIS A 121 -27.08 5.42 -19.15
CA HIS A 121 -27.81 6.44 -18.38
C HIS A 121 -27.25 7.87 -18.52
N GLY A 122 -26.22 8.07 -19.35
CA GLY A 122 -25.63 9.39 -19.57
C GLY A 122 -26.36 10.20 -20.64
N ALA A 123 -27.22 11.13 -20.25
CA ALA A 123 -27.72 12.18 -21.16
C ALA A 123 -26.71 13.33 -21.22
N LEU A 124 -26.18 13.64 -22.42
CA LEU A 124 -25.30 14.79 -22.63
C LEU A 124 -26.12 16.09 -22.58
N THR A 125 -26.17 16.76 -21.44
CA THR A 125 -26.73 18.12 -21.34
C THR A 125 -25.67 19.13 -21.82
N ALA A 126 -25.80 19.56 -23.08
CA ALA A 126 -24.92 20.56 -23.67
C ALA A 126 -25.24 21.96 -23.10
N ALA A 127 -24.61 22.31 -21.98
CA ALA A 127 -24.69 23.65 -21.40
C ALA A 127 -23.40 24.45 -21.62
N VAL A 128 -22.96 24.64 -22.87
CA VAL A 128 -22.02 25.72 -23.24
C VAL A 128 -22.28 26.21 -24.67
N VAL A 129 -22.23 27.53 -24.80
CA VAL A 129 -22.35 28.37 -26.00
C VAL A 129 -21.30 28.02 -27.06
N GLY A 130 -21.72 27.80 -28.30
CA GLY A 130 -20.92 28.17 -29.48
C GLY A 130 -20.07 27.10 -30.20
N GLY A 131 -20.35 25.80 -30.07
CA GLY A 131 -19.63 24.76 -30.83
C GLY A 131 -20.55 23.91 -31.71
N SER A 132 -20.68 24.24 -33.01
CA SER A 132 -21.57 23.54 -33.97
C SER A 132 -21.28 22.05 -34.16
N TYR A 133 -20.08 21.59 -33.79
CA TYR A 133 -19.60 20.23 -33.96
C TYR A 133 -20.23 19.24 -32.96
N LEU A 134 -20.30 19.57 -31.67
CA LEU A 134 -20.90 18.69 -30.66
C LEU A 134 -22.42 18.59 -30.79
N SER A 135 -23.08 19.68 -31.20
CA SER A 135 -24.51 19.68 -31.47
C SER A 135 -24.86 18.81 -32.68
N LYS A 136 -24.06 18.87 -33.76
CA LYS A 136 -24.21 17.99 -34.93
C LYS A 136 -23.99 16.53 -34.58
N PHE A 137 -22.99 16.22 -33.78
CA PHE A 137 -22.70 14.86 -33.33
C PHE A 137 -23.85 14.29 -32.51
N ASN A 138 -24.39 15.05 -31.55
CA ASN A 138 -25.56 14.62 -30.77
C ASN A 138 -26.79 14.37 -31.67
N ARG A 139 -27.00 15.20 -32.69
CA ARG A 139 -28.10 15.01 -33.65
C ARG A 139 -27.90 13.75 -34.51
N MET A 140 -26.67 13.47 -34.96
CA MET A 140 -26.34 12.23 -35.67
C MET A 140 -26.59 10.99 -34.82
N LEU A 141 -26.21 11.01 -33.54
CA LEU A 141 -26.45 9.87 -32.64
C LEU A 141 -27.95 9.59 -32.43
N ASN A 142 -28.78 10.64 -32.35
CA ASN A 142 -30.23 10.45 -32.22
C ASN A 142 -30.89 9.84 -33.47
N HIS A 143 -30.28 9.99 -34.66
CA HIS A 143 -30.76 9.33 -35.88
C HIS A 143 -30.42 7.84 -35.97
N ILE A 144 -29.50 7.34 -35.13
CA ILE A 144 -29.09 5.93 -35.08
C ILE A 144 -30.03 5.11 -34.18
N ASN A 145 -30.82 5.77 -33.31
CA ASN A 145 -31.78 5.12 -32.41
C ASN A 145 -33.20 5.01 -32.99
N TYR A 146 -33.31 4.64 -34.28
CA TYR A 146 -34.53 4.07 -34.89
C TYR A 146 -34.17 2.83 -35.71
#